data_AF-A0A3A4PCV8-F1
#
_entry.id   AF-A0A3A4PCV8-F1
#
_cell.length_a   1.000
_cell.length_b   1.000
_cell.length_c   1.000
_cell.angle_alpha   90.00
_cell.angle_beta   90.00
_cell.angle_gamma   90.00
#
_symmetry.space_group_name_H-M   'P 1'
#
loop_
_entity.id
_entity.type
_entity.pdbx_description
1 polymer ?
#
loop_
_entity_poly.entity_id
_entity_poly.type
_entity_poly.pdbx_seq_one_letter_code
_entity_poly.pdbx_strand_id
1 'polypeptide(L)'
;MNESSKNPFFAAGLTLKTDKKYLPLITGLIREYAAVEGLRKDEIRQLELVTEEACLNVIDHAFEGRNDVTFDILIERRPGQFVIAVEDQGLPFDWQKTESGEGSGFGFLFMKTYTDEFRFLNQGRTGKRLEMIKHFRRQETGECLMDAMLPADGEKAPPDAAVTIRYLHAHEGFSLARCMFRTYGYTYAEHVYFPERIRELLESGLQQSLVGLSPEGEVIAHVAMMKDRVDAKVAEIGQAAVDPRYRGRGLFEKMKGQIVNDARAAGIYGLYSESITAHPYTQKGNHALGATETGFMLAFAPQRFFIKQIDERQLQRLSTVLFYLRVNDEPERTIYLPFHHKSILQRIYEIGKFRRTFIPSPPLNPDMSSNTRIDVKVNSDCGFAFFKVFEFGQDIADVVRVRLRELCVNKIESIYIDLPLSNPATAVYCASLEMLGFFFSGIIPELFDGDVLRLQYLNNVDIDPEKVVVYSDFGKELFHYVLQAKGN
;
A
#
# COMPACT_ATOMS: atom_id res chain seq x y z
N MET A 1 10.44 8.52 30.56
CA MET A 1 9.03 8.83 30.18
C MET A 1 8.85 8.21 28.80
N ASN A 2 8.28 7.00 28.71
CA ASN A 2 8.32 6.19 27.49
C ASN A 2 7.58 6.89 26.33
N GLU A 3 8.22 6.92 25.16
CA GLU A 3 7.64 7.39 23.89
C GLU A 3 6.33 6.65 23.53
N SER A 4 6.13 5.45 24.08
CA SER A 4 4.89 4.67 23.99
C SER A 4 3.64 5.43 24.48
N SER A 5 3.80 6.41 25.40
CA SER A 5 2.70 7.26 25.89
C SER A 5 2.17 8.29 24.87
N LYS A 6 2.81 8.42 23.71
CA LYS A 6 2.38 9.31 22.61
C LYS A 6 1.71 8.58 21.45
N ASN A 7 1.73 7.25 21.41
CA ASN A 7 1.06 6.48 20.36
C ASN A 7 -0.38 6.18 20.79
N PRO A 8 -1.42 6.77 20.15
CA PRO A 8 -2.81 6.53 20.53
C PRO A 8 -3.26 5.08 20.28
N PHE A 9 -2.48 4.30 19.52
CA PHE A 9 -2.76 2.90 19.23
C PHE A 9 -2.06 1.94 20.19
N PHE A 10 -1.17 2.42 21.07
CA PHE A 10 -0.47 1.56 22.02
C PHE A 10 -1.46 0.91 22.99
N ALA A 11 -1.42 -0.42 23.06
CA ALA A 11 -2.32 -1.20 23.88
C ALA A 11 -1.60 -1.86 25.06
N ALA A 12 -0.50 -2.55 24.80
CA ALA A 12 0.30 -3.24 25.80
C ALA A 12 1.74 -3.40 25.31
N GLY A 13 2.68 -3.68 26.22
CA GLY A 13 4.05 -3.97 25.82
C GLY A 13 4.94 -4.44 26.98
N LEU A 14 6.09 -5.01 26.62
CA LEU A 14 7.12 -5.51 27.53
C LEU A 14 8.49 -5.05 27.05
N THR A 15 9.34 -4.66 27.98
CA THR A 15 10.78 -4.48 27.76
C THR A 15 11.50 -5.64 28.45
N LEU A 16 12.25 -6.44 27.70
CA LEU A 16 12.87 -7.67 28.21
C LEU A 16 14.34 -7.72 27.82
N LYS A 17 15.16 -8.36 28.67
CA LYS A 17 16.54 -8.68 28.31
C LYS A 17 16.57 -9.74 27.21
N THR A 18 17.63 -9.75 26.42
CA THR A 18 17.88 -10.72 25.33
C THR A 18 18.21 -12.12 25.87
N ASP A 19 17.23 -12.76 26.52
CA ASP A 19 17.33 -14.09 27.12
C ASP A 19 16.10 -14.92 26.77
N LYS A 20 16.34 -16.10 26.17
CA LYS A 20 15.30 -17.01 25.67
C LYS A 20 14.30 -17.45 26.75
N LYS A 21 14.69 -17.41 28.03
CA LYS A 21 13.78 -17.78 29.14
C LYS A 21 12.55 -16.88 29.25
N TYR A 22 12.57 -15.69 28.65
CA TYR A 22 11.45 -14.75 28.67
C TYR A 22 10.47 -14.94 27.50
N LEU A 23 10.77 -15.79 26.51
CA LEU A 23 9.86 -16.06 25.38
C LEU A 23 8.44 -16.48 25.81
N PRO A 24 8.25 -17.34 26.84
CA PRO A 24 6.91 -17.71 27.30
C PRO A 24 6.09 -16.52 27.85
N LEU A 25 6.75 -15.49 28.39
CA LEU A 25 6.05 -14.27 28.84
C LEU A 25 5.56 -13.45 27.64
N ILE A 26 6.37 -13.37 26.58
CA ILE A 26 6.04 -12.65 25.36
C ILE A 26 4.86 -13.32 24.66
N THR A 27 4.95 -14.63 24.37
CA THR A 27 3.88 -15.36 23.70
C THR A 27 2.61 -15.41 24.56
N GLY A 28 2.75 -15.50 25.90
CA GLY A 28 1.65 -15.36 26.84
C GLY A 28 0.93 -14.02 26.70
N LEU A 29 1.66 -12.90 26.68
CA LEU A 29 1.06 -11.57 26.49
C LEU A 29 0.30 -11.49 25.15
N ILE A 30 0.92 -11.94 24.05
CA ILE A 30 0.29 -11.93 22.73
C ILE A 30 -1.00 -12.75 22.75
N ARG A 31 -0.96 -13.97 23.31
CA ARG A 31 -2.12 -14.87 23.36
C ARG A 31 -3.28 -14.26 24.12
N GLU A 32 -3.04 -13.76 25.34
CA GLU A 32 -4.11 -13.21 26.17
C GLU A 32 -4.69 -11.95 25.53
N TYR A 33 -3.84 -11.06 25.01
CA TYR A 33 -4.31 -9.82 24.39
C TYR A 33 -5.06 -10.09 23.06
N ALA A 34 -4.57 -10.99 22.22
CA ALA A 34 -5.25 -11.39 20.99
C ALA A 34 -6.59 -12.07 21.25
N ALA A 35 -6.70 -12.85 22.34
CA ALA A 35 -7.98 -13.44 22.77
C ALA A 35 -9.00 -12.37 23.21
N VAL A 36 -8.55 -11.32 23.92
CA VAL A 36 -9.40 -10.17 24.31
C VAL A 36 -9.91 -9.42 23.07
N GLU A 37 -9.07 -9.25 22.05
CA GLU A 37 -9.45 -8.64 20.76
C GLU A 37 -10.28 -9.57 19.86
N GLY A 38 -10.58 -10.80 20.31
CA GLY A 38 -11.47 -11.72 19.62
C GLY A 38 -10.87 -12.45 18.41
N LEU A 39 -9.54 -12.56 18.33
CA LEU A 39 -8.88 -13.37 17.29
C LEU A 39 -9.18 -14.85 17.49
N ARG A 40 -9.18 -15.61 16.40
CA ARG A 40 -9.48 -17.06 16.45
C ARG A 40 -8.30 -17.84 17.03
N LYS A 41 -8.58 -19.00 17.62
CA LYS A 41 -7.54 -19.82 18.29
C LYS A 41 -6.40 -20.24 17.36
N ASP A 42 -6.69 -20.50 16.09
CA ASP A 42 -5.68 -20.78 15.06
C ASP A 42 -4.83 -19.55 14.73
N GLU A 43 -5.44 -18.37 14.59
CA GLU A 43 -4.74 -17.10 14.37
C GLU A 43 -3.85 -16.74 15.56
N ILE A 44 -4.34 -16.94 16.78
CA ILE A 44 -3.57 -16.67 18.00
C ILE A 44 -2.31 -17.54 18.04
N ARG A 45 -2.44 -18.86 17.76
CA ARG A 45 -1.28 -19.77 17.71
C ARG A 45 -0.27 -19.36 16.64
N GLN A 46 -0.77 -18.91 15.48
CA GLN A 46 0.09 -18.40 14.41
C GLN A 46 0.85 -17.15 14.87
N LEU A 47 0.19 -16.21 15.53
CA LEU A 47 0.83 -15.01 16.07
C LEU A 47 1.86 -15.34 17.16
N GLU A 48 1.60 -16.31 18.03
CA GLU A 48 2.57 -16.80 19.01
C GLU A 48 3.85 -17.30 18.32
N LEU A 49 3.72 -18.14 17.29
CA LEU A 49 4.85 -18.70 16.53
C LEU A 49 5.67 -17.61 15.84
N VAL A 50 5.01 -16.69 15.14
CA VAL A 50 5.71 -15.62 14.42
C VAL A 50 6.39 -14.65 15.40
N THR A 51 5.74 -14.36 16.52
CA THR A 51 6.34 -13.48 17.55
C THR A 51 7.56 -14.15 18.16
N GLU A 52 7.49 -15.44 18.48
CA GLU A 52 8.63 -16.20 19.01
C GLU A 52 9.82 -16.17 18.05
N GLU A 53 9.57 -16.41 16.76
CA GLU A 53 10.59 -16.36 15.71
C GLU A 53 11.22 -14.96 15.56
N ALA A 54 10.40 -13.90 15.58
CA ALA A 54 10.89 -12.53 15.53
C ALA A 54 11.76 -12.18 16.76
N CYS A 55 11.36 -12.64 17.95
CA CYS A 55 12.13 -12.43 19.18
C CYS A 55 13.44 -13.21 19.18
N LEU A 56 13.40 -14.48 18.74
CA LEU A 56 14.59 -15.31 18.60
C LEU A 56 15.59 -14.67 17.65
N ASN A 57 15.11 -14.10 16.54
CA ASN A 57 15.96 -13.37 15.61
C ASN A 57 16.71 -12.20 16.28
N VAL A 58 16.04 -11.45 17.15
CA VAL A 58 16.69 -10.38 17.94
C VAL A 58 17.69 -10.95 18.94
N ILE A 59 17.30 -11.96 19.72
CA ILE A 59 18.12 -12.56 20.76
C ILE A 59 19.41 -13.17 20.19
N ASP A 60 19.30 -13.92 19.09
CA ASP A 60 20.41 -14.69 18.52
C ASP A 60 21.31 -13.86 17.61
N HIS A 61 20.80 -12.81 16.97
CA HIS A 61 21.52 -12.12 15.91
C HIS A 61 21.73 -10.62 16.13
N ALA A 62 20.89 -9.93 16.89
CA ALA A 62 20.97 -8.47 16.97
C ALA A 62 22.13 -7.97 17.86
N PHE A 63 22.58 -8.75 18.85
CA PHE A 63 23.53 -8.24 19.85
C PHE A 63 24.81 -9.08 20.02
N GLU A 64 25.16 -9.90 19.03
CA GLU A 64 26.40 -10.69 19.01
C GLU A 64 26.61 -11.54 20.29
N GLY A 65 25.53 -12.12 20.81
CA GLY A 65 25.56 -12.96 22.01
C GLY A 65 25.51 -12.21 23.35
N ARG A 66 25.39 -10.88 23.36
CA ARG A 66 25.13 -10.11 24.60
C ARG A 66 23.69 -10.32 25.08
N ASN A 67 23.55 -10.75 26.33
CA ASN A 67 22.27 -11.04 26.99
C ASN A 67 21.84 -9.99 28.04
N ASP A 68 22.63 -8.92 28.20
CA ASP A 68 22.40 -7.82 29.13
C ASP A 68 21.68 -6.63 28.48
N VAL A 69 21.49 -6.67 27.16
CA VAL A 69 20.77 -5.66 26.38
C VAL A 69 19.28 -5.97 26.36
N THR A 70 18.45 -4.95 26.18
CA THR A 70 16.99 -5.09 26.12
C THR A 70 16.44 -4.86 24.73
N PHE A 71 15.28 -5.44 24.47
CA PHE A 71 14.43 -5.19 23.31
C PHE A 71 12.99 -5.04 23.78
N ASP A 72 12.17 -4.38 22.96
CA ASP A 72 10.77 -4.10 23.27
C ASP A 72 9.84 -4.95 22.41
N ILE A 73 8.77 -5.44 23.03
CA ILE A 73 7.61 -6.02 22.35
C ILE A 73 6.42 -5.14 22.66
N LEU A 74 5.76 -4.64 21.61
CA LEU A 74 4.63 -3.75 21.70
C LEU A 74 3.45 -4.36 20.97
N ILE A 75 2.26 -4.21 21.55
CA ILE A 75 0.99 -4.49 20.91
C ILE A 75 0.31 -3.17 20.63
N GLU A 76 -0.13 -2.98 19.39
CA GLU A 76 -0.91 -1.82 18.98
C GLU A 76 -2.23 -2.24 18.32
N ARG A 77 -3.27 -1.47 18.62
CA ARG A 77 -4.59 -1.62 18.02
C ARG A 77 -4.88 -0.45 17.09
N ARG A 78 -4.62 -0.65 15.79
CA ARG A 78 -4.89 0.35 14.74
C ARG A 78 -6.21 0.05 14.06
N PRO A 79 -6.87 1.02 13.39
CA PRO A 79 -8.12 0.76 12.67
C PRO A 79 -7.99 -0.40 11.67
N GLY A 80 -8.73 -1.48 11.92
CA GLY A 80 -8.75 -2.72 11.16
C GLY A 80 -7.58 -3.66 11.40
N GLN A 81 -6.66 -3.36 12.32
CA GLN A 81 -5.39 -4.08 12.46
C GLN A 81 -4.99 -4.37 13.93
N PHE A 82 -4.51 -5.59 14.15
CA PHE A 82 -3.76 -6.02 15.31
C PHE A 82 -2.27 -6.02 14.95
N VAL A 83 -1.46 -5.25 15.66
CA VAL A 83 -0.05 -5.07 15.32
C VAL A 83 0.82 -5.54 16.49
N ILE A 84 1.75 -6.44 16.20
CA ILE A 84 2.83 -6.83 17.12
C ILE A 84 4.11 -6.19 16.59
N ALA A 85 4.77 -5.37 17.40
CA ALA A 85 6.01 -4.73 17.03
C ALA A 85 7.16 -5.17 17.93
N VAL A 86 8.29 -5.47 17.29
CA VAL A 86 9.57 -5.77 17.96
C VAL A 86 10.52 -4.62 17.67
N GLU A 87 11.03 -3.96 18.71
CA GLU A 87 11.99 -2.86 18.59
C GLU A 87 13.31 -3.19 19.27
N ASP A 88 14.42 -2.92 18.58
CA ASP A 88 15.75 -3.15 19.11
C ASP A 88 16.81 -2.21 18.50
N GLN A 89 17.90 -1.99 19.22
CA GLN A 89 19.06 -1.18 18.78
C GLN A 89 20.28 -2.03 18.41
N GLY A 90 20.07 -3.32 18.15
CA GLY A 90 21.13 -4.24 17.77
C GLY A 90 21.58 -4.01 16.33
N LEU A 91 22.60 -4.77 15.93
CA LEU A 91 23.18 -4.73 14.60
C LEU A 91 22.11 -4.75 13.51
N PRO A 92 22.33 -3.99 12.42
CA PRO A 92 21.65 -4.27 11.16
C PRO A 92 21.84 -5.75 10.89
N PHE A 93 20.73 -6.43 10.66
CA PHE A 93 20.70 -7.87 10.47
C PHE A 93 21.70 -8.15 9.25
N ASP A 94 22.67 -9.08 9.38
CA ASP A 94 23.72 -9.45 8.38
C ASP A 94 23.29 -10.57 7.39
N TRP A 95 22.86 -10.22 6.16
CA TRP A 95 22.35 -11.18 5.16
C TRP A 95 23.39 -11.95 4.36
N GLN A 96 24.68 -11.59 4.39
CA GLN A 96 25.66 -12.37 3.64
C GLN A 96 25.79 -13.81 4.18
N LYS A 97 25.57 -14.02 5.48
CA LYS A 97 25.56 -15.35 6.11
C LYS A 97 24.31 -16.18 5.79
N THR A 98 23.20 -15.53 5.46
CA THR A 98 21.96 -16.23 5.07
C THR A 98 22.00 -16.71 3.62
N GLU A 99 22.89 -16.15 2.79
CA GLU A 99 23.17 -16.64 1.42
C GLU A 99 23.84 -18.02 1.39
N SER A 100 24.68 -18.34 2.38
CA SER A 100 25.40 -19.61 2.47
C SER A 100 24.56 -20.74 3.07
N GLY A 101 23.27 -20.48 3.36
CA GLY A 101 22.40 -21.45 4.03
C GLY A 101 22.64 -21.59 5.53
N GLU A 102 23.52 -20.76 6.11
CA GLU A 102 23.84 -20.73 7.53
C GLU A 102 23.19 -19.49 8.19
N GLY A 103 21.85 -19.47 8.27
CA GLY A 103 21.10 -18.40 8.93
C GLY A 103 19.59 -18.48 8.72
N SER A 104 18.81 -17.80 9.58
CA SER A 104 17.35 -17.85 9.78
C SER A 104 16.45 -17.41 8.60
N GLY A 105 16.68 -17.92 7.39
CA GLY A 105 15.78 -17.71 6.24
C GLY A 105 14.35 -18.24 6.48
N PHE A 106 14.16 -19.11 7.47
CA PHE A 106 12.86 -19.60 7.89
C PHE A 106 12.00 -18.54 8.59
N GLY A 107 12.61 -17.57 9.28
CA GLY A 107 11.86 -16.60 10.07
C GLY A 107 10.99 -15.67 9.24
N PHE A 108 11.53 -15.20 8.12
CA PHE A 108 10.76 -14.42 7.16
C PHE A 108 9.67 -15.24 6.48
N LEU A 109 9.94 -16.51 6.15
CA LEU A 109 8.92 -17.38 5.54
C LEU A 109 7.73 -17.58 6.48
N PHE A 110 7.98 -17.75 7.79
CA PHE A 110 6.93 -17.81 8.80
C PHE A 110 6.17 -16.49 8.93
N MET A 111 6.88 -15.36 8.99
CA MET A 111 6.26 -14.03 9.00
C MET A 111 5.36 -13.83 7.78
N LYS A 112 5.84 -14.15 6.57
CA LYS A 112 5.07 -14.05 5.32
C LYS A 112 3.82 -14.95 5.33
N THR A 113 3.92 -16.14 5.91
CA THR A 113 2.85 -17.14 5.86
C THR A 113 1.71 -16.85 6.83
N TYR A 114 2.03 -16.27 8.00
CA TYR A 114 1.09 -16.18 9.12
C TYR A 114 0.62 -14.76 9.43
N THR A 115 1.28 -13.74 8.87
CA THR A 115 0.84 -12.33 8.95
C THR A 115 0.22 -11.89 7.63
N ASP A 116 -0.67 -10.90 7.68
CA ASP A 116 -1.31 -10.37 6.48
C ASP A 116 -0.41 -9.30 5.82
N GLU A 117 0.22 -8.48 6.67
CA GLU A 117 1.24 -7.50 6.29
C GLU A 117 2.38 -7.57 7.31
N PHE A 118 3.57 -7.20 6.89
CA PHE A 118 4.65 -6.86 7.81
C PHE A 118 5.36 -5.61 7.33
N ARG A 119 5.96 -4.91 8.29
CA ARG A 119 6.57 -3.61 8.07
C ARG A 119 7.92 -3.57 8.74
N PHE A 120 8.96 -3.26 7.99
CA PHE A 120 10.29 -3.03 8.54
C PHE A 120 10.60 -1.53 8.52
N LEU A 121 10.80 -0.94 9.70
CA LEU A 121 11.22 0.44 9.82
C LEU A 121 12.67 0.51 10.29
N ASN A 122 13.54 1.06 9.45
CA ASN A 122 14.85 1.54 9.89
C ASN A 122 14.66 2.96 10.45
N GLN A 123 14.89 3.13 11.75
CA GLN A 123 14.74 4.42 12.42
C GLN A 123 16.08 5.17 12.56
N GLY A 124 17.14 4.69 11.88
CA GLY A 124 18.46 5.29 11.91
C GLY A 124 19.10 5.10 13.28
N ARG A 125 19.31 6.18 14.03
CA ARG A 125 20.02 6.14 15.32
C ARG A 125 19.19 5.53 16.47
N THR A 126 17.87 5.44 16.34
CA THR A 126 17.00 4.88 17.38
C THR A 126 16.80 3.37 17.24
N GLY A 127 17.45 2.75 16.25
CA GLY A 127 17.39 1.31 16.01
C GLY A 127 16.43 0.92 14.90
N LYS A 128 15.83 -0.26 15.02
CA LYS A 128 14.92 -0.83 14.03
C LYS A 128 13.64 -1.32 14.70
N ARG A 129 12.56 -1.32 13.91
CA ARG A 129 11.25 -1.80 14.31
C ARG A 129 10.70 -2.75 13.26
N LEU A 130 10.31 -3.94 13.69
CA LEU A 130 9.61 -4.93 12.87
C LEU A 130 8.16 -5.00 13.33
N GLU A 131 7.21 -4.70 12.44
CA GLU A 131 5.79 -4.86 12.70
C GLU A 131 5.25 -6.07 11.97
N MET A 132 4.55 -6.93 12.70
CA MET A 132 3.76 -8.05 12.20
C MET A 132 2.28 -7.67 12.34
N ILE A 133 1.56 -7.63 11.23
CA ILE A 133 0.22 -7.04 11.17
C ILE A 133 -0.78 -8.12 10.77
N LYS A 134 -1.81 -8.28 11.60
CA LYS A 134 -2.98 -9.09 11.30
C LYS A 134 -4.20 -8.20 11.13
N HIS A 135 -4.97 -8.40 10.06
CA HIS A 135 -6.23 -7.71 9.86
C HIS A 135 -7.35 -8.44 10.59
N PHE A 136 -8.30 -7.70 11.14
CA PHE A 136 -9.47 -8.33 11.78
C PHE A 136 -10.35 -9.02 10.73
N ARG A 137 -10.50 -10.34 10.88
CA ARG A 137 -11.33 -11.20 10.04
C ARG A 137 -12.44 -11.81 10.89
N ARG A 138 -13.42 -11.02 11.33
CA ARG A 138 -14.52 -11.58 12.13
C ARG A 138 -15.39 -12.47 11.23
N GLN A 139 -15.62 -13.71 11.68
CA GLN A 139 -16.02 -14.88 10.87
C GLN A 139 -17.43 -14.83 10.24
N GLU A 140 -18.24 -13.82 10.53
CA GLU A 140 -19.65 -13.77 10.11
C GLU A 140 -19.85 -13.52 8.60
N THR A 141 -18.78 -13.31 7.82
CA THR A 141 -18.88 -13.03 6.39
C THR A 141 -19.10 -14.26 5.52
N GLY A 142 -18.56 -15.43 5.90
CA GLY A 142 -18.65 -16.64 5.06
C GLY A 142 -20.08 -17.14 4.85
N GLU A 143 -20.87 -17.20 5.93
CA GLU A 143 -22.25 -17.70 5.89
C GLU A 143 -23.21 -16.68 5.24
N CYS A 144 -23.02 -15.37 5.47
CA CYS A 144 -23.85 -14.32 4.84
C CYS A 144 -23.52 -14.07 3.35
N LEU A 145 -22.29 -14.33 2.91
CA LEU A 145 -21.91 -14.18 1.49
C LEU A 145 -22.36 -15.38 0.64
N MET A 146 -22.66 -16.54 1.23
CA MET A 146 -23.28 -17.67 0.53
C MET A 146 -24.67 -17.29 -0.02
N ASP A 147 -25.45 -16.46 0.67
CA ASP A 147 -26.71 -15.89 0.14
C ASP A 147 -26.49 -14.87 -0.99
N ALA A 148 -25.27 -14.35 -1.15
CA ALA A 148 -24.89 -13.50 -2.28
C ALA A 148 -24.40 -14.32 -3.50
N MET A 149 -24.35 -15.65 -3.42
CA MET A 149 -24.04 -16.55 -4.55
C MET A 149 -25.17 -16.65 -5.58
N LEU A 150 -26.29 -15.94 -5.40
CA LEU A 150 -27.25 -15.75 -6.47
C LEU A 150 -26.52 -15.17 -7.71
N PRO A 151 -26.77 -15.69 -8.92
CA PRO A 151 -25.97 -15.37 -10.09
C PRO A 151 -25.87 -13.84 -10.32
N ALA A 152 -24.69 -13.35 -10.71
CA ALA A 152 -24.49 -11.97 -11.18
C ALA A 152 -25.21 -11.70 -12.53
N ASP A 153 -25.92 -12.72 -13.00
CA ASP A 153 -26.64 -12.92 -14.24
C ASP A 153 -28.11 -12.45 -14.13
N GLY A 154 -28.46 -11.74 -13.05
CA GLY A 154 -29.78 -11.12 -12.93
C GLY A 154 -30.08 -10.23 -14.12
N GLU A 155 -31.35 -10.17 -14.52
CA GLU A 155 -31.80 -9.26 -15.58
C GLU A 155 -31.31 -7.84 -15.30
N LYS A 156 -30.87 -7.14 -16.36
CA LYS A 156 -30.48 -5.73 -16.25
C LYS A 156 -31.64 -4.97 -15.62
N ALA A 157 -31.35 -4.19 -14.59
CA ALA A 157 -32.39 -3.36 -13.99
C ALA A 157 -32.98 -2.41 -15.05
N PRO A 158 -34.26 -2.02 -14.95
CA PRO A 158 -34.88 -1.06 -15.87
C PRO A 158 -34.00 0.20 -16.03
N PRO A 159 -33.77 0.74 -17.24
CA PRO A 159 -32.84 1.86 -17.47
C PRO A 159 -33.11 3.09 -16.58
N ASP A 160 -34.35 3.29 -16.19
CA ASP A 160 -34.89 4.36 -15.36
C ASP A 160 -34.98 4.02 -13.86
N ALA A 161 -34.59 2.81 -13.45
CA ALA A 161 -34.58 2.42 -12.04
C ALA A 161 -33.80 3.43 -11.20
N ALA A 162 -34.46 3.98 -10.18
CA ALA A 162 -33.92 5.02 -9.32
C ALA A 162 -32.73 4.50 -8.51
N VAL A 163 -31.69 5.32 -8.38
CA VAL A 163 -30.54 5.03 -7.53
C VAL A 163 -30.31 6.20 -6.59
N THR A 164 -30.34 5.92 -5.29
CA THR A 164 -30.05 6.92 -4.25
C THR A 164 -28.57 6.87 -3.89
N ILE A 165 -27.86 7.99 -3.99
CA ILE A 165 -26.44 8.09 -3.60
C ILE A 165 -26.35 8.71 -2.20
N ARG A 166 -25.63 8.04 -1.28
CA ARG A 166 -25.31 8.57 0.06
C ARG A 166 -24.02 7.96 0.59
N TYR A 167 -23.54 8.48 1.72
CA TYR A 167 -22.41 7.85 2.44
C TYR A 167 -22.80 6.51 3.03
N LEU A 168 -21.85 5.57 3.03
CA LEU A 168 -21.96 4.29 3.69
C LEU A 168 -21.95 4.50 5.21
N HIS A 169 -22.90 3.90 5.93
CA HIS A 169 -22.87 3.88 7.39
C HIS A 169 -21.93 2.77 7.89
N ALA A 170 -21.29 3.00 9.03
CA ALA A 170 -20.23 2.10 9.53
C ALA A 170 -20.73 0.67 9.84
N HIS A 171 -22.02 0.47 10.10
CA HIS A 171 -22.62 -0.85 10.32
C HIS A 171 -22.96 -1.59 9.01
N GLU A 172 -22.89 -0.93 7.84
CA GLU A 172 -23.30 -1.49 6.54
C GLU A 172 -22.18 -2.21 5.78
N GLY A 173 -21.07 -2.53 6.43
CA GLY A 173 -19.94 -3.21 5.80
C GLY A 173 -20.32 -4.53 5.11
N PHE A 174 -21.34 -5.25 5.59
CA PHE A 174 -21.86 -6.44 4.93
C PHE A 174 -22.49 -6.14 3.56
N SER A 175 -23.27 -5.07 3.46
CA SER A 175 -23.90 -4.64 2.20
C SER A 175 -22.83 -4.27 1.17
N LEU A 176 -21.75 -3.61 1.62
CA LEU A 176 -20.58 -3.35 0.76
C LEU A 176 -19.92 -4.64 0.29
N ALA A 177 -19.63 -5.59 1.19
CA ALA A 177 -19.01 -6.86 0.83
C ALA A 177 -19.81 -7.64 -0.22
N ARG A 178 -21.15 -7.64 -0.13
CA ARG A 178 -22.03 -8.24 -1.15
C ARG A 178 -21.91 -7.53 -2.51
N CYS A 179 -21.88 -6.19 -2.52
CA CYS A 179 -21.69 -5.40 -3.74
C CYS A 179 -20.34 -5.70 -4.42
N MET A 180 -19.26 -5.75 -3.62
CA MET A 180 -17.92 -6.11 -4.10
C MET A 180 -17.90 -7.54 -4.65
N PHE A 181 -18.53 -8.49 -3.96
CA PHE A 181 -18.61 -9.89 -4.41
C PHE A 181 -19.37 -10.05 -5.73
N ARG A 182 -20.45 -9.30 -5.93
CA ARG A 182 -21.18 -9.31 -7.20
C ARG A 182 -20.40 -8.70 -8.36
N THR A 183 -19.50 -7.77 -8.07
CA THR A 183 -18.68 -7.11 -9.09
C THR A 183 -17.42 -7.92 -9.42
N TYR A 184 -16.75 -8.47 -8.40
CA TYR A 184 -15.40 -9.05 -8.51
C TYR A 184 -15.30 -10.52 -8.06
N GLY A 185 -16.33 -11.10 -7.45
CA GLY A 185 -16.20 -12.37 -6.73
C GLY A 185 -15.27 -12.22 -5.53
N TYR A 186 -14.34 -13.16 -5.33
CA TYR A 186 -13.26 -13.07 -4.33
C TYR A 186 -11.90 -12.71 -4.96
N THR A 187 -11.91 -12.00 -6.09
CA THR A 187 -10.69 -11.64 -6.82
C THR A 187 -10.15 -10.24 -6.50
N TYR A 188 -10.93 -9.43 -5.78
CA TYR A 188 -10.51 -8.11 -5.31
C TYR A 188 -9.71 -8.23 -4.01
N ALA A 189 -9.04 -7.14 -3.59
CA ALA A 189 -8.30 -7.08 -2.33
C ALA A 189 -9.15 -7.52 -1.14
N GLU A 190 -8.62 -8.42 -0.31
CA GLU A 190 -9.37 -9.15 0.73
C GLU A 190 -10.10 -8.24 1.73
N HIS A 191 -9.51 -7.07 2.02
CA HIS A 191 -9.98 -6.18 3.09
C HIS A 191 -11.37 -5.61 2.88
N VAL A 192 -11.83 -5.48 1.63
CA VAL A 192 -13.17 -4.96 1.31
C VAL A 192 -14.28 -5.93 1.72
N TYR A 193 -13.93 -7.19 1.96
CA TYR A 193 -14.85 -8.25 2.40
C TYR A 193 -14.88 -8.41 3.93
N PHE A 194 -14.25 -7.51 4.69
CA PHE A 194 -14.25 -7.51 6.16
C PHE A 194 -15.04 -6.30 6.71
N PRO A 195 -16.34 -6.46 7.03
CA PRO A 195 -17.21 -5.38 7.50
C PRO A 195 -16.68 -4.60 8.70
N GLU A 196 -16.08 -5.28 9.68
CA GLU A 196 -15.52 -4.65 10.88
C GLU A 196 -14.33 -3.76 10.54
N ARG A 197 -13.46 -4.20 9.63
CA ARG A 197 -12.36 -3.37 9.14
C ARG A 197 -12.89 -2.12 8.42
N ILE A 198 -13.90 -2.27 7.57
CA ILE A 198 -14.54 -1.12 6.91
C ILE A 198 -15.16 -0.17 7.94
N ARG A 199 -15.86 -0.69 8.96
CA ARG A 199 -16.42 0.10 10.05
C ARG A 199 -15.37 0.98 10.70
N GLU A 200 -14.25 0.39 11.11
CA GLU A 200 -13.18 1.09 11.80
C GLU A 200 -12.46 2.11 10.91
N LEU A 201 -12.30 1.81 9.62
CA LEU A 201 -11.74 2.77 8.65
C LEU A 201 -12.67 3.99 8.47
N LEU A 202 -13.98 3.78 8.47
CA LEU A 202 -14.98 4.85 8.40
C LEU A 202 -14.99 5.68 9.69
N GLU A 203 -15.02 5.03 10.86
CA GLU A 203 -15.07 5.69 12.18
C GLU A 203 -13.79 6.48 12.49
N SER A 204 -12.64 5.99 12.05
CA SER A 204 -11.35 6.69 12.20
C SER A 204 -11.15 7.84 11.22
N GLY A 205 -12.01 7.97 10.20
CA GLY A 205 -11.86 8.97 9.15
C GLY A 205 -10.69 8.71 8.20
N LEU A 206 -10.13 7.50 8.20
CA LEU A 206 -9.14 7.04 7.22
C LEU A 206 -9.79 6.63 5.89
N GLN A 207 -11.09 6.32 5.90
CA GLN A 207 -11.87 6.07 4.70
C GLN A 207 -13.18 6.86 4.73
N GLN A 208 -13.59 7.37 3.57
CA GLN A 208 -14.94 7.86 3.32
C GLN A 208 -15.50 7.11 2.11
N SER A 209 -16.64 6.45 2.30
CA SER A 209 -17.28 5.63 1.26
C SER A 209 -18.62 6.21 0.85
N LEU A 210 -18.84 6.33 -0.46
CA LEU A 210 -20.16 6.57 -1.05
C LEU A 210 -20.72 5.26 -1.58
N VAL A 211 -22.03 5.09 -1.44
CA VAL A 211 -22.79 3.98 -2.01
C VAL A 211 -23.97 4.44 -2.84
N GLY A 212 -24.27 3.70 -3.91
CA GLY A 212 -25.51 3.78 -4.64
C GLY A 212 -26.47 2.68 -4.17
N LEU A 213 -27.71 3.04 -3.88
CA LEU A 213 -28.75 2.15 -3.36
C LEU A 213 -29.86 1.96 -4.39
N SER A 214 -30.30 0.72 -4.58
CA SER A 214 -31.53 0.42 -5.31
C SER A 214 -32.77 0.91 -4.53
N PRO A 215 -33.97 0.93 -5.15
CA PRO A 215 -35.22 1.24 -4.45
C PRO A 215 -35.50 0.32 -3.25
N GLU A 216 -34.99 -0.92 -3.29
CA GLU A 216 -35.10 -1.92 -2.24
C GLU A 216 -34.06 -1.73 -1.13
N GLY A 217 -33.21 -0.69 -1.21
CA GLY A 217 -32.16 -0.40 -0.22
C GLY A 217 -30.89 -1.24 -0.39
N GLU A 218 -30.71 -1.91 -1.51
CA GLU A 218 -29.54 -2.73 -1.78
C GLU A 218 -28.35 -1.88 -2.27
N VAL A 219 -27.15 -2.10 -1.71
CA VAL A 219 -25.92 -1.44 -2.19
C VAL A 219 -25.52 -2.03 -3.55
N ILE A 220 -25.63 -1.20 -4.60
CA ILE A 220 -25.38 -1.57 -6.00
C ILE A 220 -24.22 -0.80 -6.64
N ALA A 221 -23.65 0.17 -5.94
CA ALA A 221 -22.43 0.85 -6.34
C ALA A 221 -21.63 1.31 -5.13
N HIS A 222 -20.32 1.45 -5.27
CA HIS A 222 -19.41 1.95 -4.24
C HIS A 222 -18.23 2.72 -4.86
N VAL A 223 -17.74 3.73 -4.15
CA VAL A 223 -16.41 4.31 -4.36
C VAL A 223 -15.91 4.88 -3.03
N ALA A 224 -14.61 4.76 -2.77
CA ALA A 224 -14.00 5.23 -1.52
C ALA A 224 -12.88 6.23 -1.78
N MET A 225 -12.78 7.21 -0.88
CA MET A 225 -11.59 8.02 -0.66
C MET A 225 -10.87 7.50 0.58
N MET A 226 -9.57 7.19 0.46
CA MET A 226 -8.77 6.57 1.51
C MET A 226 -7.51 7.40 1.77
N LYS A 227 -7.15 7.56 3.03
CA LYS A 227 -5.95 8.31 3.45
C LYS A 227 -4.98 7.41 4.20
N ASP A 228 -3.69 7.64 3.98
CA ASP A 228 -2.61 7.00 4.75
C ASP A 228 -2.61 7.47 6.23
N ARG A 229 -2.95 8.75 6.45
CA ARG A 229 -3.09 9.35 7.78
C ARG A 229 -4.24 10.35 7.81
N VAL A 230 -4.81 10.59 8.99
CA VAL A 230 -6.02 11.42 9.15
C VAL A 230 -5.81 12.85 8.61
N ASP A 231 -4.61 13.40 8.78
CA ASP A 231 -4.20 14.75 8.36
C ASP A 231 -3.60 14.81 6.95
N ALA A 232 -3.58 13.69 6.20
CA ALA A 232 -3.03 13.64 4.85
C ALA A 232 -3.73 14.65 3.93
N LYS A 233 -2.94 15.36 3.12
CA LYS A 233 -3.41 16.31 2.10
C LYS A 233 -3.58 15.71 0.72
N VAL A 234 -3.27 14.43 0.58
CA VAL A 234 -3.52 13.63 -0.61
C VAL A 234 -4.21 12.35 -0.18
N ALA A 235 -5.21 11.93 -0.94
CA ALA A 235 -5.94 10.70 -0.69
C ALA A 235 -5.96 9.83 -1.95
N GLU A 236 -6.05 8.52 -1.76
CA GLU A 236 -6.37 7.59 -2.84
C GLU A 236 -7.87 7.61 -3.09
N ILE A 237 -8.28 7.58 -4.36
CA ILE A 237 -9.65 7.29 -4.74
C ILE A 237 -9.72 5.98 -5.51
N GLY A 238 -10.49 5.03 -4.98
CA GLY A 238 -10.48 3.65 -5.45
C GLY A 238 -11.65 2.83 -4.91
N GLN A 239 -11.46 1.51 -4.89
CA GLN A 239 -12.50 0.53 -4.48
C GLN A 239 -13.83 0.72 -5.21
N ALA A 240 -13.76 1.15 -6.48
CA ALA A 240 -14.93 1.51 -7.25
C ALA A 240 -15.66 0.25 -7.72
N ALA A 241 -16.93 0.10 -7.41
CA ALA A 241 -17.75 -1.03 -7.85
C ALA A 241 -19.09 -0.53 -8.40
N VAL A 242 -19.57 -1.16 -9.47
CA VAL A 242 -20.94 -0.98 -9.97
C VAL A 242 -21.46 -2.36 -10.33
N ASP A 243 -22.54 -2.75 -9.66
CA ASP A 243 -23.27 -3.99 -9.88
C ASP A 243 -23.59 -4.11 -11.38
N PRO A 244 -23.31 -5.27 -12.02
CA PRO A 244 -23.53 -5.45 -13.46
C PRO A 244 -24.93 -5.06 -13.94
N ARG A 245 -25.97 -5.24 -13.11
CA ARG A 245 -27.37 -4.90 -13.43
C ARG A 245 -27.60 -3.40 -13.60
N TYR A 246 -26.72 -2.56 -13.05
CA TYR A 246 -26.84 -1.10 -12.99
C TYR A 246 -25.78 -0.33 -13.80
N ARG A 247 -24.93 -1.03 -14.56
CA ARG A 247 -23.89 -0.39 -15.41
C ARG A 247 -24.50 0.47 -16.53
N GLY A 248 -23.71 1.43 -17.03
CA GLY A 248 -24.11 2.33 -18.14
C GLY A 248 -24.95 3.54 -17.72
N ARG A 249 -25.07 3.81 -16.41
CA ARG A 249 -25.89 4.91 -15.85
C ARG A 249 -25.09 6.13 -15.34
N GLY A 250 -23.78 6.13 -15.58
CA GLY A 250 -22.87 7.18 -15.09
C GLY A 250 -22.72 7.24 -13.56
N LEU A 251 -22.99 6.14 -12.84
CA LEU A 251 -22.96 6.11 -11.37
C LEU A 251 -21.56 6.40 -10.83
N PHE A 252 -20.53 5.81 -11.45
CA PHE A 252 -19.15 6.02 -11.05
C PHE A 252 -18.77 7.51 -11.13
N GLU A 253 -19.07 8.16 -12.25
CA GLU A 253 -18.78 9.58 -12.47
C GLU A 253 -19.52 10.48 -11.49
N LYS A 254 -20.81 10.20 -11.23
CA LYS A 254 -21.62 10.95 -10.25
C LYS A 254 -21.05 10.85 -8.84
N MET A 255 -20.79 9.64 -8.36
CA MET A 255 -20.28 9.41 -7.00
C MET A 255 -18.86 9.95 -6.85
N LYS A 256 -18.01 9.76 -7.88
CA LYS A 256 -16.65 10.31 -7.89
C LYS A 256 -16.66 11.84 -7.86
N GLY A 257 -17.56 12.49 -8.60
CA GLY A 257 -17.75 13.94 -8.55
C GLY A 257 -18.12 14.45 -7.16
N GLN A 258 -18.92 13.69 -6.40
CA GLN A 258 -19.23 14.01 -5.00
C GLN A 258 -17.99 13.91 -4.11
N ILE A 259 -17.20 12.83 -4.19
CA ILE A 259 -15.93 12.71 -3.45
C ILE A 259 -14.99 13.88 -3.75
N VAL A 260 -14.89 14.30 -5.01
CA VAL A 260 -14.04 15.45 -5.39
C VAL A 260 -14.50 16.73 -4.68
N ASN A 261 -15.81 16.94 -4.52
CA ASN A 261 -16.33 18.08 -3.77
C ASN A 261 -16.04 17.97 -2.27
N ASP A 262 -16.12 16.77 -1.71
CA ASP A 262 -15.80 16.52 -0.30
C ASP A 262 -14.31 16.74 -0.02
N ALA A 263 -13.45 16.24 -0.90
CA ALA A 263 -12.01 16.49 -0.88
C ALA A 263 -11.69 17.99 -0.98
N ARG A 264 -12.44 18.72 -1.82
CA ARG A 264 -12.32 20.18 -1.94
C ARG A 264 -12.63 20.86 -0.62
N ALA A 265 -13.77 20.53 -0.02
CA ALA A 265 -14.22 21.09 1.26
C ALA A 265 -13.28 20.74 2.43
N ALA A 266 -12.67 19.56 2.41
CA ALA A 266 -11.70 19.12 3.42
C ALA A 266 -10.29 19.72 3.26
N GLY A 267 -10.06 20.53 2.23
CA GLY A 267 -8.74 21.12 1.97
C GLY A 267 -7.68 20.09 1.55
N ILE A 268 -8.09 18.99 0.91
CA ILE A 268 -7.20 18.00 0.29
C ILE A 268 -6.68 18.59 -1.03
N TYR A 269 -5.36 18.54 -1.25
CA TYR A 269 -4.71 19.07 -2.44
C TYR A 269 -5.03 18.27 -3.70
N GLY A 270 -5.05 16.94 -3.59
CA GLY A 270 -5.37 16.09 -4.73
C GLY A 270 -5.74 14.66 -4.37
N LEU A 271 -6.25 13.96 -5.37
CA LEU A 271 -6.65 12.57 -5.31
C LEU A 271 -5.84 11.77 -6.32
N TYR A 272 -5.15 10.72 -5.89
CA TYR A 272 -4.51 9.78 -6.82
C TYR A 272 -5.34 8.52 -7.00
N SER A 273 -5.19 7.84 -8.13
CA SER A 273 -5.83 6.54 -8.35
C SER A 273 -5.00 5.64 -9.25
N GLU A 274 -5.17 4.34 -9.06
CA GLU A 274 -4.52 3.29 -9.84
C GLU A 274 -5.57 2.63 -10.75
N SER A 275 -5.53 2.96 -12.04
CA SER A 275 -6.49 2.43 -13.00
C SER A 275 -5.89 1.26 -13.77
N ILE A 276 -6.50 0.07 -13.68
CA ILE A 276 -6.05 -1.07 -14.48
C ILE A 276 -5.99 -0.75 -15.98
N THR A 277 -5.03 -1.38 -16.66
CA THR A 277 -4.79 -1.20 -18.09
C THR A 277 -5.38 -2.31 -18.95
N ALA A 278 -6.17 -3.23 -18.41
CA ALA A 278 -6.86 -4.23 -19.22
C ALA A 278 -7.92 -3.62 -20.15
N HIS A 279 -8.45 -2.44 -19.78
CA HIS A 279 -9.47 -1.72 -20.54
C HIS A 279 -9.40 -0.20 -20.27
N PRO A 280 -9.95 0.65 -21.16
CA PRO A 280 -9.80 2.11 -21.04
C PRO A 280 -10.88 2.78 -20.17
N TYR A 281 -11.85 2.04 -19.62
CA TYR A 281 -13.05 2.63 -19.01
C TYR A 281 -12.76 3.57 -17.82
N THR A 282 -11.99 3.10 -16.85
CA THR A 282 -11.61 3.90 -15.67
C THR A 282 -10.68 5.05 -16.04
N GLN A 283 -9.83 4.87 -17.06
CA GLN A 283 -8.96 5.91 -17.61
C GLN A 283 -9.77 7.05 -18.24
N LYS A 284 -10.79 6.73 -19.05
CA LYS A 284 -11.72 7.71 -19.63
C LYS A 284 -12.46 8.51 -18.54
N GLY A 285 -12.93 7.82 -17.49
CA GLY A 285 -13.59 8.48 -16.36
C GLY A 285 -12.66 9.41 -15.58
N ASN A 286 -11.38 9.04 -15.42
CA ASN A 286 -10.35 9.90 -14.83
C ASN A 286 -10.11 11.17 -15.68
N HIS A 287 -9.93 11.01 -16.99
CA HIS A 287 -9.75 12.14 -17.92
C HIS A 287 -10.95 13.10 -17.93
N ALA A 288 -12.17 12.56 -17.92
CA ALA A 288 -13.40 13.36 -17.90
C ALA A 288 -13.50 14.29 -16.68
N LEU A 289 -12.81 13.94 -15.59
CA LEU A 289 -12.73 14.72 -14.36
C LEU A 289 -11.51 15.66 -14.31
N GLY A 290 -10.68 15.66 -15.36
CA GLY A 290 -9.46 16.47 -15.42
C GLY A 290 -8.25 15.87 -14.70
N ALA A 291 -8.28 14.57 -14.39
CA ALA A 291 -7.11 13.89 -13.85
C ALA A 291 -6.08 13.66 -14.96
N THR A 292 -4.80 13.74 -14.61
CA THR A 292 -3.68 13.54 -15.54
C THR A 292 -2.91 12.29 -15.17
N GLU A 293 -2.41 11.56 -16.17
CA GLU A 293 -1.46 10.47 -15.94
C GLU A 293 -0.17 10.99 -15.31
N THR A 294 0.34 10.30 -14.30
CA THR A 294 1.61 10.62 -13.63
C THR A 294 2.57 9.43 -13.54
N GLY A 295 2.15 8.25 -14.01
CA GLY A 295 3.01 7.06 -14.06
C GLY A 295 2.30 5.78 -14.45
N PHE A 296 3.06 4.69 -14.45
CA PHE A 296 2.58 3.32 -14.59
C PHE A 296 3.23 2.42 -13.56
N MET A 297 2.42 1.55 -12.94
CA MET A 297 2.89 0.49 -12.07
C MET A 297 2.69 -0.84 -12.79
N LEU A 298 3.79 -1.43 -13.25
CA LEU A 298 3.77 -2.66 -14.04
C LEU A 298 3.56 -3.86 -13.12
N ALA A 299 2.75 -4.82 -13.59
CA ALA A 299 2.43 -6.04 -12.83
C ALA A 299 1.85 -5.79 -11.42
N PHE A 300 1.27 -4.61 -11.18
CA PHE A 300 0.80 -4.23 -9.86
C PHE A 300 -0.30 -5.16 -9.32
N ALA A 301 -1.38 -5.36 -10.08
CA ALA A 301 -2.50 -6.17 -9.62
C ALA A 301 -2.22 -7.67 -9.85
N PRO A 302 -2.55 -8.55 -8.88
CA PRO A 302 -2.39 -9.99 -9.04
C PRO A 302 -3.12 -10.53 -10.28
N GLN A 303 -2.57 -11.59 -10.90
CA GLN A 303 -3.20 -12.25 -12.06
C GLN A 303 -4.62 -12.76 -11.75
N ARG A 304 -4.91 -13.11 -10.50
CA ARG A 304 -6.24 -13.57 -10.09
C ARG A 304 -7.32 -12.49 -10.16
N PHE A 305 -6.94 -11.21 -10.22
CA PHE A 305 -7.87 -10.08 -10.27
C PHE A 305 -8.77 -10.16 -11.52
N PHE A 306 -10.08 -10.00 -11.33
CA PHE A 306 -11.05 -10.17 -12.40
C PHE A 306 -12.34 -9.38 -12.17
N ILE A 307 -12.78 -8.62 -13.19
CA ILE A 307 -14.07 -7.94 -13.18
C ILE A 307 -15.12 -8.74 -13.94
N LYS A 308 -16.19 -9.17 -13.24
CA LYS A 308 -17.27 -9.96 -13.85
C LYS A 308 -17.93 -9.19 -15.00
N GLN A 309 -18.11 -9.88 -16.14
CA GLN A 309 -18.72 -9.37 -17.38
C GLN A 309 -17.96 -8.20 -18.04
N ILE A 310 -16.71 -7.95 -17.66
CA ILE A 310 -15.85 -6.94 -18.32
C ILE A 310 -14.56 -7.59 -18.79
N ASP A 311 -13.91 -8.36 -17.91
CA ASP A 311 -12.63 -8.96 -18.22
C ASP A 311 -12.78 -10.35 -18.84
N GLU A 312 -11.81 -10.71 -19.67
CA GLU A 312 -11.47 -12.10 -19.96
C GLU A 312 -10.48 -12.63 -18.91
N ARG A 313 -10.28 -13.96 -18.85
CA ARG A 313 -9.34 -14.55 -17.89
C ARG A 313 -7.93 -14.01 -18.13
N GLN A 314 -7.36 -13.38 -17.11
CA GLN A 314 -6.05 -12.75 -17.22
C GLN A 314 -4.92 -13.79 -17.27
N LEU A 315 -4.03 -13.63 -18.25
CA LEU A 315 -2.86 -14.50 -18.44
C LEU A 315 -1.59 -13.95 -17.75
N GLN A 316 -1.65 -12.73 -17.23
CA GLN A 316 -0.55 -12.05 -16.54
C GLN A 316 -1.07 -11.17 -15.40
N ARG A 317 -0.14 -10.70 -14.55
CA ARG A 317 -0.42 -9.62 -13.59
C ARG A 317 -0.79 -8.33 -14.34
N LEU A 318 -1.71 -7.55 -13.79
CA LEU A 318 -2.21 -6.35 -14.46
C LEU A 318 -1.37 -5.13 -14.11
N SER A 319 -1.01 -4.36 -15.13
CA SER A 319 -0.44 -3.03 -14.95
C SER A 319 -1.54 -2.01 -14.63
N THR A 320 -1.17 -0.95 -13.92
CA THR A 320 -2.05 0.19 -13.65
C THR A 320 -1.42 1.49 -14.13
N VAL A 321 -2.27 2.43 -14.56
CA VAL A 321 -1.91 3.84 -14.78
C VAL A 321 -2.15 4.59 -13.49
N LEU A 322 -1.14 5.34 -13.04
CA LEU A 322 -1.28 6.32 -11.98
C LEU A 322 -1.91 7.58 -12.54
N PHE A 323 -3.04 7.97 -11.97
CA PHE A 323 -3.69 9.25 -12.23
C PHE A 323 -3.57 10.14 -11.01
N TYR A 324 -3.44 11.44 -11.24
CA TYR A 324 -3.58 12.47 -10.22
C TYR A 324 -4.62 13.51 -10.63
N LEU A 325 -5.57 13.76 -9.74
CA LEU A 325 -6.56 14.81 -9.86
C LEU A 325 -6.25 15.90 -8.85
N ARG A 326 -5.87 17.08 -9.34
CA ARG A 326 -5.67 18.27 -8.53
C ARG A 326 -7.03 18.86 -8.11
N VAL A 327 -7.26 18.99 -6.81
CA VAL A 327 -8.57 19.39 -6.25
C VAL A 327 -8.52 20.80 -5.65
N ASN A 328 -7.43 21.11 -4.94
CA ASN A 328 -7.18 22.42 -4.33
C ASN A 328 -5.77 22.91 -4.69
N ASP A 329 -5.50 24.17 -4.39
CA ASP A 329 -4.17 24.74 -4.47
C ASP A 329 -3.24 24.15 -3.40
N GLU A 330 -2.09 23.67 -3.84
CA GLU A 330 -0.99 23.13 -3.04
C GLU A 330 0.16 24.15 -2.91
N PRO A 331 1.00 24.08 -1.87
CA PRO A 331 2.15 24.97 -1.75
C PRO A 331 3.12 24.82 -2.92
N GLU A 332 3.85 25.89 -3.25
CA GLU A 332 4.97 25.78 -4.18
C GLU A 332 6.08 24.92 -3.55
N ARG A 333 6.67 24.01 -4.34
CA ARG A 333 7.77 23.14 -3.89
C ARG A 333 9.01 23.35 -4.74
N THR A 334 10.16 23.31 -4.09
CA THR A 334 11.45 23.13 -4.75
C THR A 334 11.67 21.64 -5.00
N ILE A 335 12.06 21.29 -6.22
CA ILE A 335 12.19 19.91 -6.69
C ILE A 335 13.58 19.65 -7.30
N TYR A 336 14.16 18.50 -6.94
CA TYR A 336 15.44 18.02 -7.45
C TYR A 336 15.22 16.80 -8.33
N LEU A 337 15.27 17.01 -9.65
CA LEU A 337 14.99 15.97 -10.64
C LEU A 337 16.23 15.11 -10.90
N PRO A 338 16.13 13.77 -10.89
CA PRO A 338 17.17 12.90 -11.43
C PRO A 338 17.45 13.22 -12.90
N PHE A 339 18.74 13.21 -13.27
CA PHE A 339 19.17 13.65 -14.60
C PHE A 339 18.49 12.87 -15.74
N HIS A 340 18.42 11.54 -15.65
CA HIS A 340 17.82 10.68 -16.67
C HIS A 340 16.31 10.85 -16.84
N HIS A 341 15.61 11.26 -15.78
CA HIS A 341 14.15 11.42 -15.78
C HIS A 341 13.69 12.87 -15.95
N LYS A 342 14.62 13.82 -16.04
CA LYS A 342 14.30 15.26 -16.03
C LYS A 342 13.24 15.64 -17.07
N SER A 343 13.40 15.21 -18.32
CA SER A 343 12.49 15.57 -19.41
C SER A 343 11.07 15.05 -19.21
N ILE A 344 10.92 13.78 -18.81
CA ILE A 344 9.58 13.21 -18.58
C ILE A 344 8.92 13.82 -17.34
N LEU A 345 9.70 14.06 -16.29
CA LEU A 345 9.21 14.66 -15.05
C LEU A 345 8.69 16.09 -15.28
N GLN A 346 9.48 16.92 -15.99
CA GLN A 346 9.05 18.27 -16.37
C GLN A 346 7.76 18.23 -17.18
N ARG A 347 7.63 17.28 -18.12
CA ARG A 347 6.42 17.12 -18.92
C ARG A 347 5.20 16.72 -18.10
N ILE A 348 5.34 15.80 -17.14
CA ILE A 348 4.26 15.45 -16.20
C ILE A 348 3.84 16.70 -15.41
N TYR A 349 4.81 17.49 -14.93
CA TYR A 349 4.54 18.70 -14.16
C TYR A 349 3.83 19.78 -14.96
N GLU A 350 4.23 19.99 -16.22
CA GLU A 350 3.60 20.93 -17.15
C GLU A 350 2.16 20.54 -17.47
N ILE A 351 1.91 19.27 -17.80
CA ILE A 351 0.57 18.76 -18.14
C ILE A 351 -0.35 18.80 -16.92
N GLY A 352 0.15 18.38 -15.76
CA GLY A 352 -0.57 18.42 -14.48
C GLY A 352 -0.71 19.82 -13.87
N LYS A 353 -0.06 20.83 -14.46
CA LYS A 353 -0.06 22.24 -14.02
C LYS A 353 0.36 22.41 -12.55
N PHE A 354 1.34 21.63 -12.12
CA PHE A 354 1.86 21.71 -10.75
C PHE A 354 2.81 22.89 -10.60
N ARG A 355 2.72 23.60 -9.48
CA ARG A 355 3.59 24.75 -9.20
C ARG A 355 4.88 24.28 -8.55
N ARG A 356 5.92 24.06 -9.36
CA ARG A 356 7.22 23.53 -8.93
C ARG A 356 8.38 24.38 -9.45
N THR A 357 9.35 24.63 -8.58
CA THR A 357 10.62 25.25 -8.92
C THR A 357 11.68 24.17 -9.05
N PHE A 358 12.20 23.98 -10.27
CA PHE A 358 13.23 22.98 -10.54
C PHE A 358 14.62 23.53 -10.29
N ILE A 359 15.43 22.83 -9.50
CA ILE A 359 16.83 23.19 -9.33
C ILE A 359 17.64 22.67 -10.52
N PRO A 360 18.30 23.54 -11.32
CA PRO A 360 18.99 23.11 -12.54
C PRO A 360 20.19 22.19 -12.30
N SER A 361 20.89 22.41 -11.18
CA SER A 361 22.09 21.69 -10.77
C SER A 361 21.98 21.34 -9.28
N PRO A 362 21.44 20.15 -8.95
CA PRO A 362 21.43 19.64 -7.59
C PRO A 362 22.87 19.57 -7.04
N PRO A 363 23.08 19.74 -5.73
CA PRO A 363 24.40 19.55 -5.14
C PRO A 363 24.86 18.11 -5.38
N LEU A 364 26.08 17.93 -5.89
CA LEU A 364 26.67 16.60 -6.15
C LEU A 364 26.90 15.81 -4.86
N ASN A 365 27.19 16.52 -3.76
CA ASN A 365 27.37 15.96 -2.43
C ASN A 365 26.33 16.61 -1.50
N PRO A 366 25.09 16.11 -1.48
CA PRO A 366 24.08 16.58 -0.54
C PRO A 366 24.47 16.19 0.89
N ASP A 367 24.13 17.04 1.86
CA ASP A 367 24.28 16.68 3.26
C ASP A 367 23.35 15.49 3.57
N MET A 368 23.94 14.41 4.06
CA MET A 368 23.23 13.18 4.41
C MET A 368 23.64 12.74 5.81
N SER A 369 22.71 12.08 6.50
CA SER A 369 23.04 11.38 7.72
C SER A 369 23.86 10.12 7.41
N SER A 370 24.42 9.50 8.45
CA SER A 370 25.13 8.22 8.28
C SER A 370 24.16 7.09 7.92
N ASN A 371 22.94 7.13 8.46
CA ASN A 371 21.99 6.02 8.41
C ASN A 371 20.67 6.45 7.76
N THR A 372 20.20 5.63 6.83
CA THR A 372 18.96 5.84 6.09
C THR A 372 17.76 5.54 6.98
N ARG A 373 16.74 6.41 6.93
CA ARG A 373 15.42 6.12 7.51
C ARG A 373 14.47 5.69 6.41
N ILE A 374 14.09 4.43 6.45
CA ILE A 374 13.28 3.79 5.43
C ILE A 374 12.22 2.91 6.08
N ASP A 375 11.05 2.88 5.46
CA ASP A 375 9.94 2.02 5.82
C ASP A 375 9.64 1.07 4.66
N VAL A 376 9.66 -0.22 4.94
CA VAL A 376 9.40 -1.27 3.97
C VAL A 376 8.09 -1.96 4.36
N LYS A 377 7.03 -1.67 3.62
CA LYS A 377 5.72 -2.30 3.80
C LYS A 377 5.54 -3.40 2.77
N VAL A 378 5.18 -4.60 3.23
CA VAL A 378 4.95 -5.75 2.33
C VAL A 378 3.51 -6.21 2.43
N ASN A 379 2.87 -6.37 1.26
CA ASN A 379 1.56 -6.98 1.13
C ASN A 379 1.72 -8.35 0.47
N SER A 380 1.73 -9.40 1.29
CA SER A 380 1.97 -10.77 0.85
C SER A 380 0.85 -11.31 -0.03
N ASP A 381 -0.40 -10.91 0.23
CA ASP A 381 -1.57 -11.36 -0.55
C ASP A 381 -1.51 -10.85 -1.99
N CYS A 382 -1.16 -9.58 -2.17
CA CYS A 382 -1.07 -8.95 -3.48
C CYS A 382 0.29 -9.15 -4.16
N GLY A 383 1.31 -9.64 -3.45
CA GLY A 383 2.63 -9.90 -4.01
C GLY A 383 3.40 -8.63 -4.36
N PHE A 384 3.23 -7.57 -3.55
CA PHE A 384 4.00 -6.33 -3.73
C PHE A 384 4.58 -5.79 -2.43
N ALA A 385 5.60 -4.94 -2.55
CA ALA A 385 6.20 -4.20 -1.44
C ALA A 385 6.49 -2.75 -1.82
N PHE A 386 6.46 -1.87 -0.81
CA PHE A 386 6.82 -0.46 -0.92
C PHE A 386 7.94 -0.14 0.04
N PHE A 387 9.04 0.40 -0.49
CA PHE A 387 10.03 1.15 0.24
C PHE A 387 9.63 2.61 0.26
N LYS A 388 9.64 3.24 1.43
CA LYS A 388 9.43 4.67 1.61
C LYS A 388 10.65 5.27 2.27
N VAL A 389 11.42 6.05 1.53
CA VAL A 389 12.61 6.74 2.04
C VAL A 389 12.17 8.05 2.70
N PHE A 390 12.33 8.15 4.01
CA PHE A 390 12.07 9.40 4.75
C PHE A 390 13.30 10.29 4.80
N GLU A 391 14.47 9.68 4.99
CA GLU A 391 15.75 10.38 5.14
C GLU A 391 16.85 9.56 4.47
N PHE A 392 17.65 10.22 3.64
CA PHE A 392 18.79 9.60 2.98
C PHE A 392 19.98 9.52 3.93
N GLY A 393 20.51 8.30 4.08
CA GLY A 393 21.80 8.06 4.70
C GLY A 393 22.86 7.66 3.66
N GLN A 394 24.13 7.73 4.06
CA GLN A 394 25.25 7.26 3.25
C GLN A 394 25.16 5.76 2.91
N ASP A 395 24.42 5.00 3.73
CA ASP A 395 24.16 3.57 3.60
C ASP A 395 22.97 3.20 2.70
N ILE A 396 22.29 4.16 2.05
CA ILE A 396 21.03 3.93 1.31
C ILE A 396 21.12 2.77 0.30
N ALA A 397 22.20 2.72 -0.47
CA ALA A 397 22.38 1.70 -1.50
C ALA A 397 22.49 0.30 -0.89
N ASP A 398 23.20 0.17 0.23
CA ASP A 398 23.35 -1.10 0.95
C ASP A 398 22.06 -1.51 1.62
N VAL A 399 21.37 -0.60 2.30
CA VAL A 399 20.07 -0.86 2.95
C VAL A 399 19.04 -1.33 1.92
N VAL A 400 18.94 -0.65 0.77
CA VAL A 400 18.00 -1.04 -0.28
C VAL A 400 18.41 -2.36 -0.92
N ARG A 401 19.68 -2.57 -1.24
CA ARG A 401 20.18 -3.84 -1.83
C ARG A 401 19.87 -5.05 -0.95
N VAL A 402 20.14 -4.93 0.35
CA VAL A 402 19.91 -5.99 1.36
C VAL A 402 18.42 -6.34 1.44
N ARG A 403 17.54 -5.33 1.53
CA ARG A 403 16.09 -5.50 1.63
C ARG A 403 15.44 -5.95 0.32
N LEU A 404 15.89 -5.42 -0.82
CA LEU A 404 15.43 -5.85 -2.14
C LEU A 404 15.67 -7.34 -2.31
N ARG A 405 16.87 -7.80 -1.97
CA ARG A 405 17.23 -9.22 -2.05
C ARG A 405 16.32 -10.10 -1.19
N GLU A 406 16.05 -9.68 0.04
CA GLU A 406 15.12 -10.36 0.96
C GLU A 406 13.74 -10.53 0.32
N LEU A 407 13.18 -9.46 -0.24
CA LEU A 407 11.90 -9.51 -0.95
C LEU A 407 11.96 -10.43 -2.19
N CYS A 408 13.08 -10.42 -2.92
CA CYS A 408 13.28 -11.26 -4.10
C CYS A 408 13.29 -12.75 -3.75
N VAL A 409 14.07 -13.14 -2.74
CA VAL A 409 14.15 -14.53 -2.24
C VAL A 409 12.79 -15.01 -1.75
N ASN A 410 12.02 -14.11 -1.14
CA ASN A 410 10.68 -14.38 -0.67
C ASN A 410 9.60 -14.21 -1.74
N LYS A 411 9.97 -14.14 -3.02
CA LYS A 411 9.05 -14.14 -4.16
C LYS A 411 7.99 -13.04 -4.06
N ILE A 412 8.39 -11.84 -3.67
CA ILE A 412 7.57 -10.65 -3.88
C ILE A 412 7.80 -10.20 -5.31
N GLU A 413 6.73 -10.14 -6.11
CA GLU A 413 6.77 -9.95 -7.56
C GLU A 413 7.03 -8.51 -7.98
N SER A 414 6.34 -7.55 -7.34
CA SER A 414 6.42 -6.12 -7.69
C SER A 414 6.90 -5.30 -6.50
N ILE A 415 8.02 -4.61 -6.66
CA ILE A 415 8.67 -3.90 -5.57
C ILE A 415 8.82 -2.44 -5.97
N TYR A 416 8.36 -1.52 -5.14
CA TYR A 416 8.35 -0.08 -5.41
C TYR A 416 9.22 0.66 -4.40
N ILE A 417 9.85 1.74 -4.81
CA ILE A 417 10.58 2.65 -3.91
C ILE A 417 10.17 4.10 -4.16
N ASP A 418 9.75 4.75 -3.09
CA ASP A 418 9.30 6.13 -3.05
C ASP A 418 10.43 7.03 -2.51
N LEU A 419 10.87 7.96 -3.35
CA LEU A 419 11.94 8.92 -3.09
C LEU A 419 11.37 10.35 -3.01
N PRO A 420 11.68 11.12 -1.95
CA PRO A 420 11.15 12.48 -1.81
C PRO A 420 11.86 13.43 -2.78
N LEU A 421 11.13 13.98 -3.75
CA LEU A 421 11.68 14.88 -4.77
C LEU A 421 12.08 16.26 -4.22
N SER A 422 11.65 16.58 -2.99
CA SER A 422 12.09 17.77 -2.24
C SER A 422 13.49 17.63 -1.64
N ASN A 423 14.07 16.42 -1.60
CA ASN A 423 15.42 16.18 -1.10
C ASN A 423 16.44 16.12 -2.26
N PRO A 424 17.53 16.89 -2.22
CA PRO A 424 18.56 16.86 -3.28
C PRO A 424 19.21 15.49 -3.47
N ALA A 425 19.27 14.64 -2.44
CA ALA A 425 19.82 13.30 -2.53
C ALA A 425 19.04 12.40 -3.52
N THR A 426 17.75 12.67 -3.76
CA THR A 426 16.97 11.96 -4.79
C THR A 426 17.61 12.10 -6.17
N ALA A 427 18.09 13.30 -6.54
CA ALA A 427 18.69 13.52 -7.86
C ALA A 427 20.04 12.81 -8.03
N VAL A 428 20.77 12.57 -6.92
CA VAL A 428 22.09 11.92 -6.91
C VAL A 428 21.96 10.41 -6.83
N TYR A 429 21.13 9.89 -5.92
CA TYR A 429 21.06 8.46 -5.61
C TYR A 429 20.06 7.68 -6.44
N CYS A 430 19.20 8.35 -7.23
CA CYS A 430 18.30 7.66 -8.17
C CYS A 430 19.07 6.70 -9.09
N ALA A 431 20.17 7.16 -9.69
CA ALA A 431 20.99 6.32 -10.57
C ALA A 431 21.58 5.08 -9.85
N SER A 432 21.97 5.23 -8.58
CA SER A 432 22.47 4.11 -7.77
C SER A 432 21.40 3.06 -7.51
N LEU A 433 20.14 3.48 -7.34
CA LEU A 433 19.01 2.57 -7.20
C LEU A 433 18.63 1.94 -8.55
N GLU A 434 18.75 2.69 -9.65
CA GLU A 434 18.59 2.14 -11.00
C GLU A 434 19.61 1.04 -11.31
N MET A 435 20.86 1.18 -10.84
CA MET A 435 21.87 0.12 -10.94
C MET A 435 21.52 -1.15 -10.16
N LEU A 436 20.61 -1.08 -9.18
CA LEU A 436 20.05 -2.25 -8.50
C LEU A 436 18.89 -2.90 -9.28
N GLY A 437 18.55 -2.36 -10.45
CA GLY A 437 17.47 -2.85 -11.32
C GLY A 437 16.12 -2.14 -11.11
N PHE A 438 16.06 -1.11 -10.26
CA PHE A 438 14.87 -0.26 -10.22
C PHE A 438 14.78 0.58 -11.49
N PHE A 439 13.57 0.93 -11.90
CA PHE A 439 13.32 1.79 -13.04
C PHE A 439 12.12 2.68 -12.82
N PHE A 440 11.95 3.68 -13.68
CA PHE A 440 10.89 4.67 -13.54
C PHE A 440 9.49 4.04 -13.47
N SER A 441 8.68 4.48 -12.50
CA SER A 441 7.25 4.17 -12.43
C SER A 441 6.42 5.44 -12.61
N GLY A 442 6.71 6.50 -11.86
CA GLY A 442 5.92 7.73 -11.94
C GLY A 442 6.19 8.71 -10.82
N ILE A 443 5.34 9.72 -10.73
CA ILE A 443 5.29 10.63 -9.58
C ILE A 443 3.91 10.66 -8.93
N ILE A 444 3.89 10.92 -7.63
CA ILE A 444 2.66 11.22 -6.89
C ILE A 444 2.87 12.54 -6.15
N PRO A 445 2.33 13.65 -6.68
CA PRO A 445 2.50 14.97 -6.07
C PRO A 445 1.88 15.07 -4.68
N GLU A 446 2.57 15.74 -3.76
CA GLU A 446 2.13 15.98 -2.36
C GLU A 446 1.80 14.73 -1.50
N LEU A 447 2.09 13.49 -1.97
CA LEU A 447 1.69 12.26 -1.28
C LEU A 447 2.18 12.21 0.19
N PHE A 448 3.40 12.68 0.43
CA PHE A 448 4.03 12.69 1.76
C PHE A 448 4.60 14.06 2.11
N ASP A 449 3.74 15.10 2.09
CA ASP A 449 4.11 16.50 2.35
C ASP A 449 5.16 17.06 1.37
N GLY A 450 5.12 16.51 0.16
CA GLY A 450 5.98 16.81 -0.96
C GLY A 450 5.77 15.77 -2.05
N ASP A 451 6.38 15.99 -3.20
CA ASP A 451 6.24 15.08 -4.33
C ASP A 451 7.11 13.83 -4.14
N VAL A 452 6.55 12.68 -4.52
CA VAL A 452 7.25 11.41 -4.51
C VAL A 452 7.60 11.02 -5.93
N LEU A 453 8.87 10.68 -6.17
CA LEU A 453 9.29 9.87 -7.30
C LEU A 453 9.17 8.40 -6.92
N ARG A 454 8.38 7.65 -7.67
CA ARG A 454 8.28 6.21 -7.53
C ARG A 454 9.12 5.53 -8.59
N LEU A 455 10.02 4.66 -8.15
CA LEU A 455 10.68 3.66 -8.98
C LEU A 455 10.07 2.28 -8.68
N GLN A 456 10.23 1.34 -9.60
CA GLN A 456 9.72 -0.02 -9.50
C GLN A 456 10.77 -1.05 -9.93
N TYR A 457 10.64 -2.27 -9.43
CA TYR A 457 11.47 -3.44 -9.73
C TYR A 457 10.54 -4.64 -9.91
N LEU A 458 10.77 -5.41 -10.98
CA LEU A 458 10.01 -6.62 -11.29
C LEU A 458 10.87 -7.85 -11.01
N ASN A 459 10.47 -8.64 -10.01
CA ASN A 459 11.22 -9.82 -9.59
C ASN A 459 10.76 -11.06 -10.36
N ASN A 460 11.47 -11.40 -11.45
CA ASN A 460 11.15 -12.54 -12.32
C ASN A 460 9.70 -12.49 -12.84
N VAL A 461 9.23 -11.29 -13.19
CA VAL A 461 7.87 -11.04 -13.69
C VAL A 461 7.97 -10.35 -15.04
N ASP A 462 7.36 -10.96 -16.04
CA ASP A 462 7.22 -10.39 -17.37
C ASP A 462 5.83 -9.80 -17.56
N ILE A 463 5.77 -8.71 -18.32
CA ILE A 463 4.54 -8.06 -18.78
C ILE A 463 4.56 -8.02 -20.29
N ASP A 464 3.52 -8.57 -20.91
CA ASP A 464 3.25 -8.38 -22.34
C ASP A 464 2.68 -6.97 -22.56
N PRO A 465 3.42 -6.06 -23.24
CA PRO A 465 2.97 -4.71 -23.50
C PRO A 465 1.73 -4.63 -24.39
N GLU A 466 1.48 -5.63 -25.23
CA GLU A 466 0.33 -5.65 -26.16
C GLU A 466 -1.00 -5.78 -25.42
N LYS A 467 -0.97 -6.28 -24.17
CA LYS A 467 -2.14 -6.39 -23.29
C LYS A 467 -2.39 -5.13 -22.45
N VAL A 468 -1.55 -4.09 -22.58
CA VAL A 468 -1.71 -2.83 -21.86
C VAL A 468 -2.45 -1.83 -22.75
N VAL A 469 -3.72 -1.60 -22.43
CA VAL A 469 -4.55 -0.58 -23.07
C VAL A 469 -4.32 0.77 -22.40
N VAL A 470 -3.87 1.75 -23.18
CA VAL A 470 -3.63 3.12 -22.73
C VAL A 470 -4.48 4.10 -23.53
N TYR A 471 -5.27 4.92 -22.82
CA TYR A 471 -6.30 5.75 -23.43
C TYR A 471 -5.75 7.00 -24.15
N SER A 472 -4.92 7.81 -23.50
CA SER A 472 -4.49 9.11 -24.00
C SER A 472 -3.14 9.03 -24.73
N ASP A 473 -2.84 10.05 -25.55
CA ASP A 473 -1.57 10.12 -26.27
C ASP A 473 -0.39 10.37 -25.32
N PHE A 474 -0.55 11.23 -24.32
CA PHE A 474 0.46 11.42 -23.28
C PHE A 474 0.64 10.16 -22.43
N GLY A 475 -0.45 9.46 -22.11
CA GLY A 475 -0.38 8.16 -21.42
C GLY A 475 0.45 7.15 -22.21
N LYS A 476 0.28 7.07 -23.54
CA LYS A 476 1.08 6.18 -24.40
C LYS A 476 2.56 6.56 -24.43
N GLU A 477 2.86 7.86 -24.52
CA GLU A 477 4.23 8.37 -24.41
C GLU A 477 4.87 7.98 -23.07
N LEU A 478 4.15 8.21 -21.96
CA LEU A 478 4.62 7.90 -20.62
C LEU A 478 4.79 6.39 -20.41
N PHE A 479 3.87 5.56 -20.93
CA PHE A 479 4.00 4.11 -20.90
C PHE A 479 5.22 3.63 -21.67
N HIS A 480 5.45 4.18 -22.86
CA HIS A 480 6.63 3.86 -23.66
C HIS A 480 7.92 4.23 -22.92
N TYR A 481 7.95 5.39 -22.25
CA TYR A 481 9.07 5.79 -21.41
C TYR A 481 9.33 4.80 -20.27
N VAL A 482 8.27 4.36 -19.57
CA VAL A 482 8.38 3.35 -18.50
C VAL A 482 8.97 2.03 -19.02
N LEU A 483 8.53 1.56 -20.20
CA LEU A 483 9.09 0.35 -20.81
C LEU A 483 10.55 0.52 -21.23
N GLN A 484 10.93 1.68 -21.76
CA GLN A 484 12.33 1.98 -22.08
C GLN A 484 13.20 2.00 -20.82
N ALA A 485 12.69 2.61 -19.74
CA ALA A 485 13.40 2.72 -18.47
C ALA A 485 13.62 1.34 -17.81
N LYS A 486 12.70 0.39 -17.98
CA LYS A 486 12.86 -1.00 -17.49
C LYS A 486 14.15 -1.65 -18.02
N GLY A 487 14.57 -1.28 -19.24
CA GLY A 487 15.53 -2.08 -19.98
C GLY A 487 14.92 -3.41 -20.45
N ASN A 488 15.46 -3.97 -21.53
CA ASN A 488 15.04 -5.28 -22.02
C ASN A 488 15.43 -6.38 -21.02
#